data_AF-A0A7J3WD82-F1
#
_entry.id   AF-A0A7J3WD82-F1
#
_cell.length_a   1.000
_cell.length_b   1.000
_cell.length_c   1.000
_cell.angle_alpha   90.00
_cell.angle_beta   90.00
_cell.angle_gamma   90.00
#
_symmetry.space_group_name_H-M   'P 1'
#
loop_
_entity.id
_entity.type
_entity.pdbx_description
1 polymer ?
#
loop_
_entity_poly.entity_id
_entity_poly.type
_entity_poly.pdbx_seq_one_letter_code
_entity_poly.pdbx_strand_id
1 'polypeptide(L)'
;MHLNHLINKLVGELVFELKTPLHIGAGGFGAFRSLLRVDGRAVIPGSTIKGVFRRVAEYVAKSMTGSLSGYEKVALKCYEESEKGIVYVERSGDPDYDASYRRFVEALREQIRNSDFRGVELATLLDIGYGLDELRGETLESDVGYELFGDFLAANCPIGRLMGNGVLAGKFRVFDVFLDVLATHIRPGIGIERETGKVKENILRF
;
A
#
# COMPACT_ATOMS: atom_id res chain seq x y z
N MET A 1 -9.21 7.15 -8.75
CA MET A 1 -9.39 8.62 -8.97
C MET A 1 -8.29 9.38 -8.23
N HIS A 2 -7.89 10.59 -8.64
CA HIS A 2 -7.08 11.47 -7.80
C HIS A 2 -8.03 12.50 -7.18
N LEU A 3 -8.14 12.55 -5.86
CA LEU A 3 -9.00 13.52 -5.14
C LEU A 3 -8.65 14.99 -5.45
N ASN A 4 -7.44 15.25 -5.94
CA ASN A 4 -6.99 16.57 -6.32
C ASN A 4 -6.35 16.52 -7.72
N HIS A 5 -6.67 17.50 -8.56
CA HIS A 5 -5.98 17.66 -9.84
C HIS A 5 -4.48 17.83 -9.60
N LEU A 6 -3.67 17.05 -10.32
CA LEU A 6 -2.21 17.20 -10.31
C LEU A 6 -1.85 18.48 -11.06
N ILE A 7 -1.60 19.56 -10.32
CA ILE A 7 -1.24 20.86 -10.91
C ILE A 7 0.22 20.85 -11.36
N ASN A 8 1.10 20.28 -10.53
CA ASN A 8 2.54 20.26 -10.74
C ASN A 8 3.08 18.83 -10.65
N LYS A 9 4.10 18.53 -11.46
CA LYS A 9 4.83 17.27 -11.40
C LYS A 9 6.29 17.55 -11.08
N LEU A 10 6.74 17.10 -9.92
CA LEU A 10 8.15 17.08 -9.58
C LEU A 10 8.79 15.85 -10.21
N VAL A 11 9.83 16.06 -11.01
CA VAL A 11 10.62 14.99 -11.63
C VAL A 11 12.02 15.09 -11.05
N GLY A 12 12.52 13.97 -10.54
CA GLY A 12 13.86 13.87 -9.99
C GLY A 12 14.50 12.55 -10.41
N GLU A 13 15.82 12.56 -10.48
CA GLU A 13 16.63 11.38 -10.74
C GLU A 13 17.30 10.94 -9.44
N LEU A 14 17.17 9.64 -9.13
CA LEU A 14 17.85 9.01 -7.99
C LEU A 14 18.86 8.02 -8.55
N VAL A 15 20.14 8.27 -8.29
CA VAL A 15 21.24 7.41 -8.72
C VAL A 15 21.68 6.57 -7.53
N PHE A 16 21.67 5.25 -7.71
CA PHE A 16 22.09 4.28 -6.68
C PHE A 16 23.36 3.56 -7.12
N GLU A 17 24.28 3.36 -6.19
CA GLU A 17 25.48 2.56 -6.39
C GLU A 17 25.32 1.20 -5.70
N LEU A 18 25.56 0.12 -6.43
CA LEU A 18 25.54 -1.22 -5.86
C LEU A 18 26.78 -1.46 -4.99
N LYS A 19 26.58 -1.52 -3.66
CA LYS A 19 27.63 -1.90 -2.71
C LYS A 19 27.78 -3.43 -2.57
N THR A 20 26.76 -4.18 -2.93
CA THR A 20 26.72 -5.65 -2.91
C THR A 20 25.98 -6.18 -4.15
N PRO A 21 26.16 -7.47 -4.52
CA PRO A 21 25.43 -8.06 -5.63
C PRO A 21 23.91 -7.94 -5.46
N LEU A 22 23.23 -7.48 -6.52
CA LEU A 22 21.77 -7.33 -6.57
C LEU A 22 21.13 -8.56 -7.24
N HIS A 23 20.02 -9.03 -6.69
CA HIS A 23 19.18 -10.05 -7.31
C HIS A 23 17.72 -9.62 -7.32
N ILE A 24 17.09 -9.64 -8.50
CA ILE A 24 15.67 -9.41 -8.71
C ILE A 24 15.12 -10.61 -9.50
N GLY A 25 14.36 -11.44 -8.81
CA GLY A 25 13.81 -12.65 -9.41
C GLY A 25 12.72 -12.32 -10.43
N ALA A 26 12.73 -13.01 -11.56
CA ALA A 26 11.71 -12.90 -12.59
C ALA A 26 10.39 -13.61 -12.26
N GLY A 27 10.31 -14.28 -11.11
CA GLY A 27 9.30 -15.30 -10.84
C GLY A 27 9.64 -16.62 -11.55
N GLY A 28 9.30 -17.76 -10.93
CA GLY A 28 9.61 -19.09 -11.46
C GLY A 28 9.73 -20.15 -10.37
N PHE A 29 9.32 -21.37 -10.68
CA PHE A 29 9.51 -22.55 -9.83
C PHE A 29 10.82 -23.26 -10.26
N GLY A 30 11.71 -23.53 -9.30
CA GLY A 30 12.94 -24.29 -9.54
C GLY A 30 14.15 -23.80 -8.75
N ALA A 31 15.26 -24.52 -8.91
CA ALA A 31 16.53 -24.22 -8.25
C ALA A 31 17.16 -22.90 -8.75
N PHE A 32 16.97 -22.56 -10.02
CA PHE A 32 17.51 -21.36 -10.64
C PHE A 32 16.55 -20.19 -10.54
N ARG A 33 16.96 -19.14 -9.81
CA ARG A 33 16.27 -17.85 -9.87
C ARG A 33 16.94 -16.99 -10.93
N SER A 34 16.31 -16.88 -12.10
CA SER A 34 16.80 -15.99 -13.14
C SER A 34 16.60 -14.53 -12.74
N LEU A 35 17.54 -13.70 -13.20
CA LEU A 35 17.41 -12.25 -13.13
C LEU A 35 16.35 -11.81 -14.14
N LEU A 36 15.45 -10.92 -13.74
CA LEU A 36 14.44 -10.36 -14.65
C LEU A 36 15.11 -9.58 -15.78
N ARG A 37 14.72 -9.87 -17.02
CA ARG A 37 15.25 -9.23 -18.23
C ARG A 37 14.13 -8.84 -19.20
N VAL A 38 14.33 -7.73 -19.90
CA VAL A 38 13.51 -7.25 -21.03
C VAL A 38 14.48 -6.95 -22.17
N ASP A 39 14.23 -7.53 -23.36
CA ASP A 39 15.10 -7.43 -24.54
C ASP A 39 16.57 -7.74 -24.24
N GLY A 40 16.80 -8.78 -23.42
CA GLY A 40 18.14 -9.23 -23.03
C GLY A 40 18.82 -8.37 -21.96
N ARG A 41 18.27 -7.21 -21.58
CA ARG A 41 18.83 -6.34 -20.54
C ARG A 41 18.20 -6.64 -19.19
N ALA A 42 19.00 -6.62 -18.12
CA ALA A 42 18.45 -6.76 -16.78
C ALA A 42 17.63 -5.52 -16.40
N VAL A 43 16.51 -5.73 -15.73
CA VAL A 43 15.61 -4.65 -15.33
C VAL A 43 15.28 -4.73 -13.86
N ILE A 44 15.24 -3.57 -13.21
CA ILE A 44 14.57 -3.38 -11.92
C ILE A 44 13.19 -2.81 -12.23
N PRO A 45 12.09 -3.56 -12.00
CA PRO A 45 10.76 -3.02 -12.17
C PRO A 45 10.55 -1.80 -11.27
N GLY A 46 9.91 -0.76 -11.80
CA GLY A 46 9.48 0.40 -11.03
C GLY A 46 8.56 -0.01 -9.88
N SER A 47 7.78 -1.10 -10.06
CA SER A 47 6.99 -1.72 -8.99
C SER A 47 7.83 -2.27 -7.85
N THR A 48 8.99 -2.88 -8.12
CA THR A 48 9.93 -3.37 -7.10
C THR A 48 10.47 -2.20 -6.27
N ILE A 49 10.94 -1.15 -6.93
CA ILE A 49 11.44 0.05 -6.25
C ILE A 49 10.32 0.70 -5.44
N LYS A 50 9.13 0.87 -6.05
CA LYS A 50 7.95 1.42 -5.38
C LYS A 50 7.57 0.60 -4.14
N GLY A 51 7.66 -0.72 -4.19
CA GLY A 51 7.42 -1.60 -3.04
C GLY A 51 8.41 -1.36 -1.90
N VAL A 52 9.70 -1.18 -2.21
CA VAL A 52 10.72 -0.83 -1.21
C VAL A 52 10.41 0.54 -0.58
N PHE A 53 10.12 1.56 -1.38
CA PHE A 53 9.76 2.88 -0.87
C PHE A 53 8.47 2.86 -0.05
N ARG A 54 7.46 2.09 -0.46
CA ARG A 54 6.23 1.88 0.31
C ARG A 54 6.55 1.29 1.68
N ARG A 55 7.36 0.22 1.74
CA ARG A 55 7.77 -0.40 3.00
C ARG A 55 8.52 0.57 3.92
N VAL A 56 9.39 1.40 3.36
CA VAL A 56 10.08 2.46 4.12
C VAL A 56 9.08 3.50 4.63
N ALA A 57 8.14 3.95 3.78
CA ALA A 57 7.10 4.89 4.18
C ALA A 57 6.20 4.32 5.28
N GLU A 58 5.85 3.04 5.22
CA GLU A 58 5.12 2.34 6.27
C GLU A 58 5.88 2.33 7.60
N TYR A 59 7.18 1.99 7.56
CA TYR A 59 8.03 2.00 8.75
C TYR A 59 8.09 3.38 9.40
N VAL A 60 8.34 4.42 8.59
CA VAL A 60 8.40 5.82 9.04
C VAL A 60 7.04 6.26 9.59
N ALA A 61 5.95 6.02 8.85
CA ALA A 61 4.61 6.41 9.29
C ALA A 61 4.24 5.75 10.63
N LYS A 62 4.50 4.45 10.78
CA LYS A 62 4.24 3.71 12.03
C LYS A 62 5.05 4.26 13.20
N SER A 63 6.31 4.68 12.99
CA SER A 63 7.09 5.36 14.04
C SER A 63 6.54 6.76 14.42
N MET A 64 5.77 7.39 13.53
CA MET A 64 5.17 8.71 13.74
C MET A 64 3.71 8.65 14.22
N THR A 65 3.19 7.47 14.57
CA THR A 65 1.78 7.29 14.98
C THR A 65 1.36 8.22 16.12
N GLY A 66 2.28 8.57 17.03
CA GLY A 66 2.01 9.51 18.13
C GLY A 66 1.80 10.97 17.69
N SER A 67 2.25 11.34 16.49
CA SER A 67 2.08 12.67 15.90
C SER A 67 0.87 12.77 14.96
N LEU A 68 0.22 11.65 14.66
CA LEU A 68 -0.99 11.61 13.83
C LEU A 68 -2.23 11.77 14.70
N SER A 69 -3.28 12.39 14.14
CA SER A 69 -4.55 12.63 14.82
C SER A 69 -5.75 12.23 13.97
N GLY A 70 -6.90 12.02 14.62
CA GLY A 70 -8.17 11.73 13.94
C GLY A 70 -8.08 10.49 13.04
N TYR A 71 -8.72 10.57 11.87
CA TYR A 71 -8.83 9.46 10.94
C TYR A 71 -7.49 9.02 10.34
N GLU A 72 -6.49 9.89 10.23
CA GLU A 72 -5.17 9.51 9.69
C GLU A 72 -4.47 8.48 10.59
N LYS A 73 -4.61 8.65 11.92
CA LYS A 73 -4.06 7.71 12.91
C LYS A 73 -4.74 6.35 12.81
N VAL A 74 -6.08 6.33 12.70
CA VAL A 74 -6.86 5.09 12.58
C VAL A 74 -6.57 4.40 11.25
N ALA A 75 -6.56 5.15 10.15
CA ALA A 75 -6.22 4.65 8.83
C ALA A 75 -4.84 3.99 8.80
N LEU A 76 -3.84 4.56 9.50
CA LEU A 76 -2.52 3.95 9.60
C LEU A 76 -2.51 2.67 10.46
N LYS A 77 -3.28 2.63 11.55
CA LYS A 77 -3.40 1.42 12.39
C LYS A 77 -4.04 0.25 11.63
N CYS A 78 -5.08 0.56 10.85
CA CYS A 78 -5.85 -0.39 10.05
C CYS A 78 -5.21 -0.72 8.70
N TYR A 79 -4.17 0.02 8.29
CA TYR A 79 -3.46 -0.22 7.04
C TYR A 79 -2.83 -1.62 7.03
N GLU A 80 -3.23 -2.42 6.06
CA GLU A 80 -2.70 -3.76 5.83
C GLU A 80 -2.52 -4.02 4.33
N GLU A 81 -1.38 -4.61 3.96
CA GLU A 81 -1.14 -5.08 2.59
C GLU A 81 -1.43 -6.59 2.54
N SER A 82 -2.46 -6.95 1.79
CA SER A 82 -2.90 -8.33 1.56
C SER A 82 -2.58 -8.78 0.13
N GLU A 83 -2.82 -10.06 -0.18
CA GLU A 83 -2.72 -10.57 -1.56
C GLU A 83 -3.68 -9.85 -2.53
N LYS A 84 -4.79 -9.30 -2.02
CA LYS A 84 -5.76 -8.52 -2.79
C LYS A 84 -5.40 -7.04 -2.90
N GLY A 85 -4.27 -6.62 -2.33
CA GLY A 85 -3.82 -5.24 -2.27
C GLY A 85 -4.01 -4.62 -0.88
N ILE A 86 -3.98 -3.28 -0.83
CA ILE A 86 -4.07 -2.52 0.41
C ILE A 86 -5.53 -2.47 0.87
N VAL A 87 -5.75 -2.88 2.11
CA VAL A 87 -7.04 -2.87 2.79
C VAL A 87 -6.94 -2.14 4.13
N TYR A 88 -8.09 -1.71 4.64
CA TYR A 88 -8.22 -0.99 5.91
C TYR A 88 -9.15 -1.79 6.80
N VAL A 89 -8.61 -2.83 7.42
CA VAL A 89 -9.41 -3.82 8.14
C VAL A 89 -9.64 -3.37 9.58
N GLU A 90 -10.85 -3.60 10.06
CA GLU A 90 -11.16 -3.53 11.48
C GLU A 90 -10.21 -4.44 12.26
N ARG A 91 -9.65 -3.90 13.35
CA ARG A 91 -9.03 -4.74 14.37
C ARG A 91 -10.08 -4.96 15.45
N SER A 92 -10.67 -6.15 15.48
CA SER A 92 -11.71 -6.49 16.44
C SER A 92 -11.30 -6.09 17.86
N GLY A 93 -12.12 -5.24 18.48
CA GLY A 93 -11.87 -4.72 19.83
C GLY A 93 -10.87 -3.57 19.94
N ASP A 94 -10.51 -2.88 18.84
CA ASP A 94 -9.77 -1.61 18.91
C ASP A 94 -10.74 -0.45 19.20
N PRO A 95 -10.73 0.12 20.42
CA PRO A 95 -11.66 1.17 20.80
C PRO A 95 -11.49 2.45 19.99
N ASP A 96 -10.30 2.70 19.41
CA ASP A 96 -10.08 3.85 18.54
C ASP A 96 -10.83 3.70 17.21
N TYR A 97 -10.97 2.47 16.70
CA TYR A 97 -11.71 2.17 15.48
C TYR A 97 -13.20 2.39 15.70
N ASP A 98 -13.78 1.74 16.71
CA ASP A 98 -15.22 1.81 17.00
C ASP A 98 -15.68 3.23 17.35
N ALA A 99 -14.86 3.97 18.10
CA ALA A 99 -15.12 5.37 18.40
C ALA A 99 -15.08 6.23 17.13
N SER A 100 -14.14 5.96 16.23
CA SER A 100 -13.99 6.73 14.99
C SER A 100 -15.08 6.40 13.98
N TYR A 101 -15.51 5.13 13.91
CA TYR A 101 -16.64 4.71 13.08
C TYR A 101 -17.94 5.40 13.49
N ARG A 102 -18.26 5.39 14.79
CA ARG A 102 -19.45 6.09 15.31
C ARG A 102 -19.42 7.58 15.01
N ARG A 103 -18.27 8.23 15.23
CA ARG A 103 -18.10 9.65 14.90
C ARG A 103 -18.27 9.92 13.41
N PHE A 104 -17.74 9.05 12.55
CA PHE A 104 -17.91 9.12 11.10
C PHE A 104 -19.39 9.02 10.71
N VAL A 105 -20.12 8.03 11.23
CA VAL A 105 -21.56 7.85 10.94
C VAL A 105 -22.37 9.05 11.42
N GLU A 106 -22.13 9.54 12.64
CA GLU A 106 -22.81 10.72 13.19
C GLU A 106 -22.56 11.98 12.34
N ALA A 107 -21.29 12.25 12.02
CA ALA A 107 -20.89 13.41 11.22
C ALA A 107 -21.48 13.33 9.80
N LEU A 108 -21.42 12.16 9.16
CA LEU A 108 -21.95 11.96 7.82
C LEU A 108 -23.47 12.16 7.79
N ARG A 109 -24.20 11.61 8.76
CA ARG A 109 -25.66 11.82 8.89
C ARG A 109 -26.02 13.29 9.05
N GLU A 110 -25.27 14.00 9.90
CA GLU A 110 -25.47 15.42 10.11
C GLU A 110 -25.21 16.23 8.83
N GLN A 111 -24.12 15.95 8.12
CA GLN A 111 -23.77 16.61 6.87
C GLN A 111 -24.83 16.38 5.79
N ILE A 112 -25.33 15.15 5.64
CA ILE A 112 -26.41 14.83 4.70
C ILE A 112 -27.70 15.57 5.06
N ARG A 113 -28.11 15.50 6.35
CA ARG A 113 -29.34 16.16 6.83
C ARG A 113 -29.31 17.67 6.61
N ASN A 114 -28.15 18.28 6.82
CA ASN A 114 -27.98 19.72 6.67
C ASN A 114 -27.61 20.13 5.23
N SER A 115 -27.47 19.18 4.30
CA SER A 115 -26.95 19.41 2.95
C SER A 115 -25.59 20.13 2.94
N ASP A 116 -24.74 19.81 3.91
CA ASP A 116 -23.38 20.35 4.01
C ASP A 116 -22.39 19.54 3.16
N PHE A 117 -22.37 19.84 1.87
CA PHE A 117 -21.45 19.22 0.91
C PHE A 117 -19.98 19.63 1.10
N ARG A 118 -19.66 20.49 2.07
CA ARG A 118 -18.29 20.87 2.42
C ARG A 118 -17.77 20.13 3.64
N GLY A 119 -18.63 19.37 4.32
CA GLY A 119 -18.25 18.50 5.42
C GLY A 119 -17.24 17.44 4.96
N VAL A 120 -16.26 17.14 5.81
CA VAL A 120 -15.08 16.33 5.43
C VAL A 120 -15.49 14.92 5.00
N GLU A 121 -16.37 14.27 5.75
CA GLU A 121 -16.85 12.91 5.51
C GLU A 121 -17.63 12.82 4.18
N LEU A 122 -18.67 13.65 4.02
CA LEU A 122 -19.52 13.65 2.84
C LEU A 122 -18.73 14.06 1.59
N ALA A 123 -17.96 15.15 1.65
CA ALA A 123 -17.16 15.60 0.52
C ALA A 123 -16.16 14.53 0.06
N THR A 124 -15.48 13.87 1.00
CA THR A 124 -14.53 12.79 0.68
C THR A 124 -15.23 11.62 -0.02
N LEU A 125 -16.39 11.18 0.46
CA LEU A 125 -17.13 10.06 -0.13
C LEU A 125 -17.65 10.39 -1.53
N LEU A 126 -18.15 11.62 -1.73
CA LEU A 126 -18.56 12.09 -3.06
C LEU A 126 -17.36 12.16 -4.02
N ASP A 127 -16.21 12.65 -3.55
CA ASP A 127 -15.01 12.78 -4.39
C ASP A 127 -14.40 11.42 -4.79
N ILE A 128 -14.61 10.36 -4.01
CA ILE A 128 -14.19 9.00 -4.39
C ILE A 128 -15.23 8.27 -5.25
N GLY A 129 -16.43 8.85 -5.41
CA GLY A 129 -17.43 8.42 -6.39
C GLY A 129 -18.74 7.88 -5.84
N TYR A 130 -18.97 7.93 -4.52
CA TYR A 130 -20.25 7.51 -3.95
C TYR A 130 -21.37 8.50 -4.26
N GLY A 131 -22.57 7.99 -4.54
CA GLY A 131 -23.79 8.78 -4.67
C GLY A 131 -24.52 8.97 -3.34
N LEU A 132 -25.32 10.03 -3.22
CA LEU A 132 -26.12 10.29 -2.00
C LEU A 132 -27.09 9.16 -1.66
N ASP A 133 -27.56 8.42 -2.67
CA ASP A 133 -28.44 7.28 -2.47
C ASP A 133 -27.75 6.09 -1.79
N GLU A 134 -26.43 5.96 -1.94
CA GLU A 134 -25.61 4.94 -1.29
C GLU A 134 -25.31 5.29 0.18
N LEU A 135 -25.44 6.57 0.54
CA LEU A 135 -25.13 7.10 1.88
C LEU A 135 -26.35 7.17 2.80
N ARG A 136 -27.42 6.44 2.50
CA ARG A 136 -28.67 6.44 3.29
C ARG A 136 -28.47 5.81 4.66
N GLY A 137 -29.29 6.24 5.62
CA GLY A 137 -29.12 5.91 7.04
C GLY A 137 -29.15 4.42 7.39
N GLU A 138 -29.89 3.60 6.63
CA GLU A 138 -29.95 2.14 6.79
C GLU A 138 -28.67 1.45 6.33
N THR A 139 -28.00 1.98 5.30
CA THR A 139 -26.73 1.46 4.78
C THR A 139 -25.60 1.58 5.81
N LEU A 140 -25.59 2.69 6.57
CA LEU A 140 -24.55 3.01 7.55
C LEU A 140 -24.54 2.11 8.80
N GLU A 141 -25.59 1.31 9.03
CA GLU A 141 -25.65 0.36 10.15
C GLU A 141 -25.42 -1.10 9.68
N SER A 142 -25.07 -1.29 8.40
CA SER A 142 -24.82 -2.60 7.79
C SER A 142 -23.32 -2.82 7.51
N ASP A 143 -22.96 -4.02 7.02
CA ASP A 143 -21.60 -4.32 6.54
C ASP A 143 -21.10 -3.29 5.50
N VAL A 144 -22.01 -2.74 4.70
CA VAL A 144 -21.69 -1.69 3.71
C VAL A 144 -21.22 -0.40 4.39
N GLY A 145 -21.71 -0.08 5.59
CA GLY A 145 -21.24 1.06 6.38
C GLY A 145 -19.77 0.93 6.77
N TYR A 146 -19.33 -0.28 7.13
CA TYR A 146 -17.94 -0.57 7.42
C TYR A 146 -17.06 -0.49 6.17
N GLU A 147 -17.55 -0.94 5.01
CA GLU A 147 -16.85 -0.78 3.74
C GLU A 147 -16.67 0.71 3.38
N LEU A 148 -17.74 1.51 3.50
CA LEU A 148 -17.69 2.97 3.31
C LEU A 148 -16.66 3.63 4.23
N PHE A 149 -16.61 3.20 5.50
CA PHE A 149 -15.62 3.70 6.43
C PHE A 149 -14.20 3.27 6.06
N GLY A 150 -14.01 2.03 5.62
CA GLY A 150 -12.73 1.54 5.10
C GLY A 150 -12.22 2.38 3.94
N ASP A 151 -13.10 2.73 3.00
CA ASP A 151 -12.76 3.57 1.85
C ASP A 151 -12.50 5.04 2.25
N PHE A 152 -13.25 5.54 3.23
CA PHE A 152 -12.98 6.84 3.83
C PHE A 152 -11.63 6.87 4.55
N LEU A 153 -11.25 5.82 5.29
CA LEU A 153 -9.93 5.67 5.89
C LEU A 153 -8.85 5.56 4.81
N ALA A 154 -9.12 4.86 3.70
CA ALA A 154 -8.22 4.78 2.56
C ALA A 154 -7.94 6.17 1.96
N ALA A 155 -8.95 7.01 1.83
CA ALA A 155 -8.81 8.38 1.36
C ALA A 155 -7.98 9.26 2.34
N ASN A 156 -8.04 8.93 3.63
CA ASN A 156 -7.33 9.66 4.69
C ASN A 156 -5.95 9.09 5.04
N CYS A 157 -5.57 7.93 4.52
CA CYS A 157 -4.30 7.31 4.84
C CYS A 157 -3.12 8.10 4.23
N PRO A 158 -2.13 8.52 5.03
CA PRO A 158 -0.97 9.27 4.52
C PRO A 158 -0.15 8.47 3.50
N ILE A 159 -0.01 7.16 3.73
CA ILE A 159 0.69 6.24 2.82
C ILE A 159 -0.12 6.06 1.54
N GLY A 160 -1.43 5.83 1.66
CA GLY A 160 -2.34 5.65 0.54
C GLY A 160 -2.39 6.87 -0.38
N ARG A 161 -2.45 8.08 0.18
CA ARG A 161 -2.41 9.33 -0.59
C ARG A 161 -1.13 9.50 -1.42
N LEU A 162 0.00 8.96 -0.96
CA LEU A 162 1.29 9.04 -1.65
C LEU A 162 1.48 7.87 -2.65
N MET A 163 1.32 6.64 -2.17
CA MET A 163 1.66 5.41 -2.89
C MET A 163 0.50 4.82 -3.70
N GLY A 164 -0.73 5.23 -3.41
CA GLY A 164 -1.97 4.68 -3.94
C GLY A 164 -2.50 3.52 -3.11
N ASN A 165 -3.81 3.28 -3.19
CA ASN A 165 -4.54 2.16 -2.58
C ASN A 165 -5.76 1.81 -3.46
N GLY A 166 -6.70 1.00 -2.95
CA GLY A 166 -7.91 0.59 -3.69
C GLY A 166 -8.80 1.74 -4.14
N VAL A 167 -8.78 2.87 -3.42
CA VAL A 167 -9.64 4.04 -3.66
C VAL A 167 -8.89 5.14 -4.43
N LEU A 168 -7.64 5.38 -4.06
CA LEU A 168 -6.82 6.49 -4.55
C LEU A 168 -5.72 6.04 -5.50
N ALA A 169 -5.61 6.76 -6.61
CA ALA A 169 -4.44 6.64 -7.48
C ALA A 169 -3.21 7.30 -6.80
N GLY A 170 -2.10 6.56 -6.77
CA GLY A 170 -0.86 7.02 -6.15
C GLY A 170 -0.22 8.21 -6.89
N LYS A 171 0.33 9.15 -6.12
CA LYS A 171 1.04 10.33 -6.64
C LYS A 171 2.52 10.04 -6.93
N PHE A 172 3.10 9.08 -6.22
CA PHE A 172 4.47 8.62 -6.44
C PHE A 172 4.55 7.60 -7.57
N ARG A 173 5.39 7.90 -8.56
CA ARG A 173 5.65 7.04 -9.72
C ARG A 173 7.15 6.77 -9.83
N VAL A 174 7.47 5.53 -10.15
CA VAL A 174 8.83 5.07 -10.42
C VAL A 174 8.83 4.41 -11.79
N PHE A 175 9.85 4.71 -12.59
CA PHE A 175 10.05 4.09 -13.89
C PHE A 175 10.90 2.84 -13.76
N ASP A 176 10.75 1.91 -14.70
CA ASP A 176 11.62 0.75 -14.78
C ASP A 176 13.07 1.20 -15.03
N VAL A 177 14.01 0.54 -14.35
CA VAL A 177 15.44 0.86 -14.46
C VAL A 177 16.13 -0.26 -15.22
N PHE A 178 16.69 0.07 -16.38
CA PHE A 178 17.52 -0.85 -17.14
C PHE A 178 18.95 -0.80 -16.64
N LEU A 179 19.52 -1.96 -16.36
CA LEU A 179 20.87 -2.09 -15.84
C LEU A 179 21.82 -2.54 -16.95
N ASP A 180 22.95 -1.85 -17.04
CA ASP A 180 24.08 -2.29 -17.84
C ASP A 180 24.92 -3.26 -17.00
N VAL A 181 24.59 -4.54 -17.12
CA VAL A 181 25.21 -5.60 -16.32
C VAL A 181 26.53 -6.04 -16.96
N LEU A 182 27.63 -5.69 -16.31
CA LEU A 182 28.98 -6.09 -16.73
C LEU A 182 29.21 -7.59 -16.58
N ALA A 183 28.71 -8.18 -15.50
CA ALA A 183 28.83 -9.61 -15.21
C ALA A 183 27.66 -10.10 -14.35
N THR A 184 27.21 -11.33 -14.61
CA THR A 184 26.27 -12.04 -13.75
C THR A 184 26.98 -13.20 -13.07
N HIS A 185 26.78 -13.35 -11.76
CA HIS A 185 27.31 -14.46 -10.99
C HIS A 185 26.18 -15.38 -10.55
N ILE A 186 26.44 -16.69 -10.60
CA ILE A 186 25.56 -17.72 -10.05
C ILE A 186 26.07 -18.01 -8.64
N ARG A 187 25.19 -17.87 -7.63
CA ARG A 187 25.56 -18.11 -6.23
C ARG A 187 24.85 -19.36 -5.74
N PRO A 188 25.55 -20.51 -5.65
CA PRO A 188 24.94 -21.72 -5.13
C PRO A 188 24.59 -21.55 -3.65
N GLY A 189 23.38 -22.01 -3.29
CA GLY A 189 22.88 -22.07 -1.93
C GLY A 189 22.56 -23.52 -1.53
N ILE A 190 22.96 -23.90 -0.33
CA ILE A 190 22.71 -25.24 0.24
C ILE A 190 21.72 -25.10 1.39
N GLY A 191 20.63 -25.87 1.35
CA GLY A 191 19.73 -26.02 2.50
C GLY A 191 20.30 -27.04 3.49
N ILE A 192 20.46 -26.66 4.75
CA ILE A 192 20.94 -27.55 5.82
C ILE A 192 19.82 -27.75 6.83
N GLU A 193 19.56 -29.00 7.19
CA GLU A 193 18.63 -29.34 8.26
C GLU A 193 19.27 -29.10 9.63
N ARG A 194 18.62 -28.28 10.46
CA ARG A 194 19.22 -27.81 11.74
C ARG A 194 19.41 -28.93 12.76
N GLU A 195 18.53 -29.92 12.77
CA GLU A 195 18.57 -31.02 13.75
C GLU A 195 19.65 -32.05 13.42
N THR A 196 19.81 -32.39 12.14
CA THR A 196 20.68 -33.48 11.69
C THR A 196 22.01 -33.00 11.11
N GLY A 197 22.13 -31.70 10.80
CA GLY A 197 23.28 -31.13 10.09
C GLY A 197 23.42 -31.60 8.64
N LYS A 198 22.45 -32.38 8.12
CA LYS A 198 22.51 -32.95 6.78
C LYS A 198 22.05 -31.93 5.74
N VAL A 199 22.62 -32.05 4.55
CA VAL A 199 22.15 -31.32 3.37
C VAL A 199 20.75 -31.81 3.03
N LYS A 200 19.81 -30.89 2.86
CA LYS A 200 18.50 -31.22 2.30
C LYS A 200 18.64 -31.38 0.79
N GLU A 201 18.56 -32.63 0.34
CA GLU A 201 18.51 -32.97 -1.08
C GLU A 201 17.35 -32.23 -1.77
N ASN A 202 17.54 -31.83 -3.02
CA ASN A 202 16.57 -31.04 -3.81
C ASN A 202 16.24 -29.62 -3.28
N ILE A 203 16.98 -29.11 -2.29
CA ILE A 203 16.91 -27.70 -1.83
C ILE A 203 18.09 -26.86 -2.34
N LEU A 204 19.02 -27.47 -3.09
CA LEU A 204 20.07 -26.75 -3.80
C LEU A 204 19.43 -25.67 -4.69
N ARG A 205 19.68 -24.41 -4.34
CA ARG A 205 19.30 -23.25 -5.15
C ARG A 205 20.55 -22.84 -5.90
N PHE A 206 20.48 -22.79 -7.22
CA PHE A 206 21.56 -22.30 -8.07
C PHE A 206 21.28 -20.83 -8.45
#